data_AF-A0A2S5CFF8-F1
#
_entry.id   AF-A0A2S5CFF8-F1
#
_cell.length_a   1.000
_cell.length_b   1.000
_cell.length_c   1.000
_cell.angle_alpha   90.00
_cell.angle_beta   90.00
_cell.angle_gamma   90.00
#
_symmetry.space_group_name_H-M   'P 1'
#
loop_
_entity.id
_entity.type
_entity.pdbx_description
1 polymer ?
#
loop_
_entity_poly.entity_id
_entity_poly.type
_entity_poly.pdbx_seq_one_letter_code
_entity_poly.pdbx_strand_id
1 'polypeptide(L)'
;MSVLQEPLTAAAHEGIAKHCGQYALCVHDWSRLSYKHLNKTDTYAITHATDVGYDLQSSLIVSDLTGLPVAPVAQRLVSVDGSYATYGDAASPSLAKNHLEEVADCIQYLDAQGFPKPVVHMIDREGDSVAHIRRWDAAGSLWVVRAKDDPKVDYADKPTACKAVAAGLAFSKTRQVSYHGKAYWQWVAEAEVTLGRPAKPSH
;
A
#
# COMPACT_ATOMS: atom_id res chain seq x y z
N MET A 1 17.33 -1.22 -15.05
CA MET A 1 16.67 -2.04 -14.00
C MET A 1 15.32 -2.64 -14.44
N SER A 2 14.75 -2.31 -15.61
CA SER A 2 13.45 -2.88 -16.07
C SER A 2 13.51 -4.39 -16.37
N VAL A 3 14.64 -4.90 -16.89
CA VAL A 3 14.75 -6.29 -17.39
C VAL A 3 14.46 -7.36 -16.33
N LEU A 4 14.74 -7.09 -15.05
CA LEU A 4 14.46 -8.03 -13.96
C LEU A 4 13.01 -7.97 -13.47
N GLN A 5 12.33 -6.84 -13.66
CA GLN A 5 10.94 -6.67 -13.25
C GLN A 5 9.96 -7.20 -14.32
N GLU A 6 10.35 -7.16 -15.60
CA GLU A 6 9.51 -7.61 -16.72
C GLU A 6 8.89 -9.02 -16.54
N PRO A 7 9.64 -10.07 -16.12
CA PRO A 7 9.05 -11.37 -15.87
C PRO A 7 8.01 -11.37 -14.74
N LEU A 8 8.21 -10.54 -13.71
CA LEU A 8 7.29 -10.42 -12.58
C LEU A 8 6.01 -9.70 -12.97
N THR A 9 6.11 -8.64 -13.79
CA THR A 9 4.95 -7.96 -14.36
C THR A 9 4.16 -8.91 -15.26
N ALA A 10 4.83 -9.69 -16.13
CA ALA A 10 4.17 -10.68 -16.96
C ALA A 10 3.44 -11.76 -16.13
N ALA A 11 4.09 -12.27 -15.08
CA ALA A 11 3.48 -13.21 -14.14
C ALA A 11 2.28 -12.58 -13.40
N ALA A 12 2.32 -11.28 -13.09
CA ALA A 12 1.20 -10.57 -12.51
C ALA A 12 0.00 -10.53 -13.48
N HIS A 13 0.21 -10.22 -14.77
CA HIS A 13 -0.88 -10.24 -15.76
C HIS A 13 -1.54 -11.63 -15.86
N GLU A 14 -0.74 -12.69 -16.03
CA GLU A 14 -1.25 -14.06 -16.11
C GLU A 14 -1.97 -14.45 -14.81
N GLY A 15 -1.32 -14.20 -13.68
CA GLY A 15 -1.81 -14.59 -12.38
C GLY A 15 -3.09 -13.85 -11.97
N ILE A 16 -3.20 -12.55 -12.28
CA ILE A 16 -4.43 -11.79 -12.02
C ILE A 16 -5.58 -12.35 -12.87
N ALA A 17 -5.35 -12.62 -14.16
CA ALA A 17 -6.38 -13.16 -15.03
C ALA A 17 -6.93 -14.52 -14.55
N LYS A 18 -6.06 -15.35 -13.97
CA LYS A 18 -6.38 -16.73 -13.57
C LYS A 18 -6.86 -16.86 -12.13
N HIS A 19 -6.36 -16.04 -11.21
CA HIS A 19 -6.52 -16.24 -9.77
C HIS A 19 -7.31 -15.13 -9.06
N CYS A 20 -7.66 -14.06 -9.76
CA CYS A 20 -8.51 -12.99 -9.22
C CYS A 20 -9.91 -13.03 -9.84
N GLY A 21 -10.93 -12.71 -9.04
CA GLY A 21 -12.32 -12.65 -9.47
C GLY A 21 -12.68 -11.29 -10.04
N GLN A 22 -12.82 -10.32 -9.14
CA GLN A 22 -13.24 -8.96 -9.45
C GLN A 22 -12.07 -7.97 -9.40
N TYR A 23 -11.18 -8.14 -8.43
CA TYR A 23 -10.11 -7.19 -8.14
C TYR A 23 -8.76 -7.87 -8.00
N ALA A 24 -7.69 -7.16 -8.34
CA ALA A 24 -6.34 -7.48 -7.91
C ALA A 24 -6.02 -6.64 -6.67
N LEU A 25 -5.79 -7.27 -5.52
CA LEU A 25 -5.47 -6.53 -4.30
C LEU A 25 -3.97 -6.25 -4.25
N CYS A 26 -3.55 -4.99 -4.31
CA CYS A 26 -2.14 -4.61 -4.25
C CYS A 26 -1.76 -4.13 -2.85
N VAL A 27 -1.01 -4.93 -2.12
CA VAL A 27 -0.54 -4.58 -0.78
C VAL A 27 0.78 -3.83 -0.87
N HIS A 28 0.83 -2.64 -0.27
CA HIS A 28 2.04 -1.83 -0.16
C HIS A 28 2.58 -1.86 1.26
N ASP A 29 3.88 -2.07 1.40
CA ASP A 29 4.54 -2.03 2.71
C ASP A 29 5.99 -1.57 2.58
N TRP A 30 6.53 -1.04 3.69
CA TRP A 30 7.93 -0.66 3.82
C TRP A 30 8.65 -1.58 4.80
N SER A 31 9.86 -1.93 4.44
CA SER A 31 10.70 -2.84 5.20
C SER A 31 12.12 -2.33 5.22
N ARG A 32 12.76 -2.47 6.36
CA ARG A 32 14.18 -2.19 6.50
C ARG A 32 15.00 -3.41 6.14
N LEU A 33 15.99 -3.23 5.28
CA LEU A 33 17.02 -4.24 5.03
C LEU A 33 18.30 -3.87 5.81
N SER A 34 18.52 -4.53 6.93
CA SER A 34 19.73 -4.29 7.73
C SER A 34 20.90 -5.14 7.25
N TYR A 35 21.97 -4.49 6.81
CA TYR A 35 23.23 -5.13 6.44
C TYR A 35 24.35 -4.57 7.31
N LYS A 36 25.11 -5.45 7.98
CA LYS A 36 26.19 -5.07 8.91
C LYS A 36 27.59 -5.31 8.35
N HIS A 37 27.70 -5.55 7.05
CA HIS A 37 28.96 -5.85 6.40
C HIS A 37 29.68 -4.55 6.01
N LEU A 38 30.98 -4.44 6.33
CA LEU A 38 31.79 -3.25 6.05
C LEU A 38 31.88 -2.92 4.54
N ASN A 39 31.68 -3.91 3.68
CA ASN A 39 31.73 -3.73 2.22
C ASN A 39 30.44 -3.09 1.64
N LYS A 40 29.42 -2.85 2.47
CA LYS A 40 28.16 -2.19 2.08
C LYS A 40 28.22 -0.70 2.41
N THR A 41 29.00 0.02 1.61
CA THR A 41 29.31 1.45 1.81
C THR A 41 28.18 2.39 1.40
N ASP A 42 27.17 1.87 0.72
CA ASP A 42 26.00 2.58 0.17
C ASP A 42 24.78 2.57 1.12
N THR A 43 24.95 2.13 2.37
CA THR A 43 23.90 2.14 3.39
C THR A 43 23.80 3.51 4.08
N TYR A 44 22.63 3.82 4.63
CA TYR A 44 22.39 5.07 5.37
C TYR A 44 21.60 4.83 6.65
N ALA A 45 21.60 5.81 7.55
CA ALA A 45 20.76 5.81 8.74
C ALA A 45 19.32 6.18 8.36
N ILE A 46 18.38 5.23 8.47
CA ILE A 46 17.01 5.36 7.98
C ILE A 46 16.18 6.21 8.95
N THR A 47 16.09 5.79 10.21
CA THR A 47 15.37 6.52 11.26
C THR A 47 16.30 7.13 12.29
N HIS A 48 17.31 6.38 12.74
CA HIS A 48 18.26 6.77 13.78
C HIS A 48 19.67 6.24 13.46
N ALA A 49 20.71 6.74 14.15
CA ALA A 49 22.11 6.44 13.84
C ALA A 49 22.50 4.95 13.92
N THR A 50 21.78 4.14 14.69
CA THR A 50 21.98 2.68 14.78
C THR A 50 21.11 1.89 13.80
N ASP A 51 20.19 2.57 13.13
CA ASP A 51 19.21 2.02 12.19
C ASP A 51 19.73 2.13 10.76
N VAL A 52 20.85 1.44 10.49
CA VAL A 52 21.59 1.53 9.23
C VAL A 52 21.22 0.39 8.28
N GLY A 53 20.98 0.72 7.03
CA GLY A 53 20.65 -0.24 5.98
C GLY A 53 20.09 0.42 4.74
N TYR A 54 19.12 -0.27 4.12
CA TYR A 54 18.29 0.26 3.03
C TYR A 54 16.83 0.28 3.45
N ASP A 55 16.09 1.25 2.93
CA ASP A 55 14.64 1.29 3.00
C ASP A 55 14.05 0.66 1.73
N LEU A 56 13.26 -0.40 1.88
CA LEU A 56 12.64 -1.15 0.79
C LEU A 56 11.13 -0.98 0.86
N GLN A 57 10.55 -0.37 -0.16
CA GLN A 57 9.11 -0.43 -0.41
C GLN A 57 8.82 -1.57 -1.39
N SER A 58 7.82 -2.39 -1.08
CA SER A 58 7.35 -3.46 -1.97
C SER A 58 5.85 -3.37 -2.21
N SER A 59 5.44 -3.66 -3.43
CA SER A 59 4.03 -3.75 -3.84
C SER A 59 3.75 -5.15 -4.38
N LEU A 60 2.85 -5.87 -3.73
CA LEU A 60 2.56 -7.28 -3.98
C LEU A 60 1.08 -7.45 -4.34
N ILE A 61 0.82 -8.07 -5.48
CA ILE A 61 -0.55 -8.47 -5.82
C ILE A 61 -0.91 -9.74 -5.06
N VAL A 62 -2.10 -9.74 -4.46
CA VAL A 62 -2.75 -10.90 -3.85
C VAL A 62 -4.15 -11.09 -4.44
N SER A 63 -4.60 -12.35 -4.47
CA SER A 63 -5.92 -12.73 -4.97
C SER A 63 -7.04 -12.25 -4.05
N ASP A 64 -8.07 -11.59 -4.61
CA ASP A 64 -9.28 -11.19 -3.88
C ASP A 64 -10.14 -12.39 -3.41
N LEU A 65 -9.95 -13.56 -4.02
CA LEU A 65 -10.66 -14.79 -3.68
C LEU A 65 -9.99 -15.54 -2.53
N THR A 66 -8.66 -15.65 -2.56
CA THR A 66 -7.90 -16.56 -1.69
C THR A 66 -6.96 -15.86 -0.72
N GLY A 67 -6.59 -14.60 -0.98
CA GLY A 67 -5.55 -13.88 -0.25
C GLY A 67 -4.13 -14.41 -0.50
N LEU A 68 -3.93 -15.35 -1.43
CA LEU A 68 -2.62 -15.87 -1.78
C LEU A 68 -1.84 -14.87 -2.67
N PRO A 69 -0.50 -14.81 -2.54
CA PRO A 69 0.32 -13.95 -3.36
C PRO A 69 0.30 -14.38 -4.83
N VAL A 70 0.23 -13.40 -5.72
CA VAL A 70 0.30 -13.57 -7.18
C VAL A 70 1.70 -13.23 -7.67
N ALA A 71 2.12 -11.96 -7.56
CA ALA A 71 3.46 -11.52 -7.95
C ALA A 71 3.81 -10.14 -7.35
N PRO A 72 5.09 -9.87 -7.04
CA PRO A 72 5.56 -8.53 -6.74
C PRO A 72 5.59 -7.68 -8.02
N VAL A 73 4.91 -6.54 -8.01
CA VAL A 73 4.69 -5.69 -9.21
C VAL A 73 5.47 -4.38 -9.21
N ALA A 74 5.95 -3.97 -8.04
CA ALA A 74 6.83 -2.82 -7.92
C ALA A 74 7.69 -2.92 -6.66
N GLN A 75 8.93 -2.47 -6.79
CA GLN A 75 9.85 -2.28 -5.68
C GLN A 75 10.57 -0.93 -5.80
N ARG A 76 10.92 -0.38 -4.64
CA ARG A 76 11.78 0.81 -4.51
C ARG A 76 12.76 0.58 -3.37
N LEU A 77 14.04 0.82 -3.63
CA LEU A 77 15.12 0.70 -2.66
C LEU A 77 15.80 2.06 -2.49
N VAL A 78 15.94 2.53 -1.25
CA VAL A 78 16.72 3.74 -0.94
C VAL A 78 18.08 3.36 -0.41
N SER A 79 19.10 3.97 -0.98
CA SER A 79 20.49 3.95 -0.51
C SER A 79 20.96 5.38 -0.21
N VAL A 80 22.22 5.53 0.21
CA VAL A 80 22.85 6.85 0.34
C VAL A 80 22.89 7.63 -0.99
N ASP A 81 22.89 6.91 -2.11
CA ASP A 81 22.99 7.49 -3.47
C ASP A 81 21.62 7.94 -4.00
N GLY A 82 20.53 7.56 -3.33
CA GLY A 82 19.16 7.94 -3.69
C GLY A 82 18.21 6.75 -3.78
N SER A 83 17.13 6.94 -4.54
CA SER A 83 16.01 6.02 -4.68
C SER A 83 16.07 5.30 -6.02
N TYR A 84 16.04 3.97 -5.97
CA TYR A 84 16.01 3.07 -7.11
C TYR A 84 14.64 2.41 -7.17
N ALA A 85 13.80 2.83 -8.11
CA ALA A 85 12.46 2.29 -8.29
C ALA A 85 12.34 1.53 -9.61
N THR A 86 11.59 0.43 -9.58
CA THR A 86 11.16 -0.32 -10.78
C THR A 86 10.30 0.50 -11.75
N TYR A 87 9.70 1.57 -11.24
CA TYR A 87 8.85 2.53 -11.96
C TYR A 87 9.53 3.90 -12.18
N GLY A 88 10.83 3.99 -11.89
CA GLY A 88 11.64 5.20 -12.11
C GLY A 88 12.54 5.08 -13.34
N ASP A 89 13.27 6.15 -13.63
CA ASP A 89 14.30 6.14 -14.67
C ASP A 89 15.43 5.18 -14.29
N ALA A 90 15.80 4.29 -15.22
CA ALA A 90 16.85 3.31 -15.03
C ALA A 90 18.27 3.91 -15.11
N ALA A 91 18.43 5.13 -15.62
CA ALA A 91 19.72 5.74 -15.88
C ALA A 91 20.39 6.30 -14.62
N SER A 92 19.63 6.74 -13.61
CA SER A 92 20.18 7.33 -12.37
C SER A 92 19.16 7.26 -11.22
N PRO A 93 19.63 7.09 -9.96
CA PRO A 93 18.74 7.17 -8.81
C PRO A 93 18.10 8.54 -8.70
N SER A 94 16.82 8.58 -8.32
CA SER A 94 16.13 9.83 -8.01
C SER A 94 16.40 10.25 -6.57
N LEU A 95 16.07 11.50 -6.23
CA LEU A 95 16.00 11.90 -4.83
C LEU A 95 14.95 11.03 -4.12
N ALA A 96 15.28 10.53 -2.93
CA ALA A 96 14.32 9.80 -2.10
C ALA A 96 13.21 10.75 -1.63
N LYS A 97 11.97 10.44 -1.97
CA LYS A 97 10.80 11.14 -1.42
C LYS A 97 10.36 10.46 -0.12
N ASN A 98 9.48 11.12 0.62
CA ASN A 98 8.81 10.46 1.74
C ASN A 98 7.97 9.27 1.22
N HIS A 99 7.69 8.34 2.12
CA HIS A 99 7.01 7.08 1.81
C HIS A 99 5.69 7.25 1.04
N LEU A 100 4.83 8.19 1.45
CA LEU A 100 3.51 8.34 0.82
C LEU A 100 3.57 8.97 -0.56
N GLU A 101 4.50 9.89 -0.82
CA GLU A 101 4.72 10.42 -2.16
C GLU A 101 5.21 9.33 -3.11
N GLU A 102 6.12 8.45 -2.66
CA GLU A 102 6.59 7.30 -3.45
C GLU A 102 5.47 6.29 -3.71
N VAL A 103 4.62 6.02 -2.72
CA VAL A 103 3.45 5.15 -2.95
C VAL A 103 2.46 5.79 -3.92
N ALA A 104 2.24 7.11 -3.89
CA ALA A 104 1.36 7.75 -4.85
C ALA A 104 1.87 7.63 -6.29
N ASP A 105 3.18 7.79 -6.51
CA ASP A 105 3.78 7.60 -7.82
C ASP A 105 3.75 6.12 -8.26
N CYS A 106 3.97 5.19 -7.31
CA CYS A 106 3.83 3.76 -7.54
C CYS A 106 2.40 3.37 -7.96
N ILE A 107 1.38 3.91 -7.27
CA ILE A 107 -0.04 3.69 -7.60
C ILE A 107 -0.32 4.12 -9.03
N GLN A 108 0.10 5.33 -9.40
CA GLN A 108 -0.09 5.85 -10.75
C GLN A 108 0.58 4.96 -11.81
N TYR A 109 1.80 4.47 -11.54
CA TYR A 109 2.48 3.52 -12.42
C TYR A 109 1.73 2.20 -12.56
N LEU A 110 1.23 1.65 -11.45
CA LEU A 110 0.53 0.36 -11.42
C LEU A 110 -0.84 0.44 -12.12
N ASP A 111 -1.59 1.53 -11.93
CA ASP A 111 -2.85 1.78 -12.61
C ASP A 111 -2.66 1.87 -14.14
N ALA A 112 -1.49 2.35 -14.58
CA ALA A 112 -1.14 2.43 -16.00
C ALA A 112 -0.68 1.10 -16.63
N GLN A 113 -0.51 0.01 -15.86
CA GLN A 113 0.01 -1.27 -16.40
C GLN A 113 -1.01 -2.03 -17.26
N GLY A 114 -2.30 -1.68 -17.21
CA GLY A 114 -3.32 -2.39 -17.98
C GLY A 114 -3.57 -3.82 -17.50
N PHE A 115 -3.52 -4.04 -16.18
CA PHE A 115 -3.84 -5.34 -15.60
C PHE A 115 -5.27 -5.80 -15.96
N PRO A 116 -5.52 -7.12 -16.03
CA PRO A 116 -6.80 -7.66 -16.50
C PRO A 116 -7.96 -7.45 -15.51
N LYS A 117 -7.69 -6.93 -14.32
CA LYS A 117 -8.67 -6.59 -13.28
C LYS A 117 -8.29 -5.23 -12.66
N PRO A 118 -9.26 -4.42 -12.23
CA PRO A 118 -8.97 -3.21 -11.46
C PRO A 118 -8.13 -3.53 -10.22
N VAL A 119 -7.12 -2.69 -9.97
CA VAL A 119 -6.24 -2.82 -8.81
C VAL A 119 -6.82 -2.06 -7.63
N VAL A 120 -6.85 -2.69 -6.46
CA VAL A 120 -7.23 -2.05 -5.19
C VAL A 120 -5.99 -1.94 -4.32
N HIS A 121 -5.54 -0.72 -4.07
CA HIS A 121 -4.33 -0.42 -3.33
C HIS A 121 -4.59 -0.46 -1.82
N MET A 122 -3.94 -1.39 -1.13
CA MET A 122 -4.09 -1.63 0.30
C MET A 122 -2.87 -1.09 1.04
N ILE A 123 -3.12 -0.17 1.98
CA ILE A 123 -2.08 0.47 2.78
C ILE A 123 -2.53 0.46 4.24
N ASP A 124 -1.59 0.28 5.15
CA ASP A 124 -1.86 0.30 6.57
C ASP A 124 -2.17 1.75 7.07
N ARG A 125 -2.10 1.97 8.39
CA ARG A 125 -2.40 3.28 8.98
C ARG A 125 -1.45 4.40 8.59
N GLU A 126 -0.30 4.09 7.99
CA GLU A 126 0.60 5.10 7.45
C GLU A 126 -0.03 5.79 6.23
N GLY A 127 -0.90 5.09 5.49
CA GLY A 127 -1.68 5.62 4.37
C GLY A 127 -2.78 6.60 4.75
N ASP A 128 -3.09 6.80 6.04
CA ASP A 128 -4.18 7.67 6.52
C ASP A 128 -3.82 9.17 6.42
N SER A 129 -3.61 9.60 5.17
CA SER A 129 -3.28 10.96 4.77
C SER A 129 -4.33 11.49 3.81
N VAL A 130 -5.10 12.48 4.26
CA VAL A 130 -6.19 13.07 3.46
C VAL A 130 -5.70 13.70 2.17
N ALA A 131 -4.48 14.24 2.14
CA ALA A 131 -3.89 14.78 0.92
C ALA A 131 -3.75 13.68 -0.15
N HIS A 132 -3.20 12.53 0.23
CA HIS A 132 -2.94 11.42 -0.67
C HIS A 132 -4.21 10.68 -1.05
N ILE A 133 -5.11 10.45 -0.08
CA ILE A 133 -6.44 9.88 -0.34
C ILE A 133 -7.20 10.71 -1.38
N ARG A 134 -7.21 12.05 -1.26
CA ARG A 134 -7.83 12.94 -2.25
C ARG A 134 -7.13 12.88 -3.61
N ARG A 135 -5.80 12.75 -3.64
CA ARG A 135 -5.02 12.58 -4.88
C ARG A 135 -5.39 11.27 -5.59
N TRP A 136 -5.49 10.16 -4.85
CA TRP A 136 -5.87 8.86 -5.38
C TRP A 136 -7.33 8.84 -5.86
N ASP A 137 -8.24 9.42 -5.08
CA ASP A 137 -9.65 9.57 -5.46
C ASP A 137 -9.83 10.42 -6.73
N ALA A 138 -9.16 11.56 -6.81
CA ALA A 138 -9.18 12.42 -8.01
C ALA A 138 -8.57 11.73 -9.25
N ALA A 139 -7.65 10.79 -9.06
CA ALA A 139 -7.08 9.96 -10.12
C ALA A 139 -7.96 8.75 -10.51
N GLY A 140 -9.03 8.47 -9.74
CA GLY A 140 -9.91 7.31 -9.94
C GLY A 140 -9.30 5.99 -9.45
N SER A 141 -8.21 6.02 -8.70
CA SER A 141 -7.57 4.83 -8.13
C SER A 141 -8.44 4.22 -7.03
N LEU A 142 -8.54 2.89 -6.99
CA LEU A 142 -9.24 2.19 -5.90
C LEU A 142 -8.29 1.95 -4.74
N TRP A 143 -8.72 2.21 -3.51
CA TRP A 143 -7.87 2.09 -2.33
C TRP A 143 -8.63 1.59 -1.11
N VAL A 144 -7.89 0.93 -0.21
CA VAL A 144 -8.32 0.58 1.15
C VAL A 144 -7.20 0.97 2.10
N VAL A 145 -7.45 1.98 2.90
CA VAL A 145 -6.50 2.48 3.91
C VAL A 145 -7.05 2.16 5.29
N ARG A 146 -6.21 1.59 6.15
CA ARG A 146 -6.57 1.48 7.57
C ARG A 146 -6.55 2.87 8.20
N ALA A 147 -7.69 3.39 8.64
CA ALA A 147 -7.71 4.66 9.36
C ALA A 147 -6.95 4.56 10.70
N LYS A 148 -6.35 5.67 11.16
CA LYS A 148 -5.93 5.84 12.55
C LYS A 148 -7.18 5.92 13.45
N ASP A 149 -7.02 5.68 14.75
CA ASP A 149 -8.16 5.64 15.69
C ASP A 149 -8.78 7.03 15.94
N ASP A 150 -7.93 8.05 16.07
CA ASP A 150 -8.27 9.41 16.52
C ASP A 150 -8.87 10.38 15.48
N PRO A 151 -8.59 10.28 14.16
CA PRO A 151 -9.13 11.21 13.22
C PRO A 151 -10.67 11.25 13.23
N LYS A 152 -11.20 12.46 13.04
CA LYS A 152 -12.63 12.67 12.88
C LYS A 152 -13.03 12.55 11.42
N VAL A 153 -14.19 11.95 11.22
CA VAL A 153 -14.93 11.90 9.97
C VAL A 153 -16.32 12.45 10.21
N ASP A 154 -16.94 13.00 9.19
CA ASP A 154 -18.33 13.42 9.30
C ASP A 154 -19.22 12.20 9.08
N TYR A 155 -19.94 11.80 10.13
CA TYR A 155 -20.86 10.67 10.15
C TYR A 155 -22.22 11.16 10.63
N ALA A 156 -23.27 10.96 9.81
CA ALA A 156 -24.60 11.53 10.04
C ALA A 156 -24.56 13.05 10.34
N ASP A 157 -23.85 13.79 9.48
CA ASP A 157 -23.64 15.25 9.55
C ASP A 157 -22.95 15.76 10.83
N LYS A 158 -22.23 14.87 11.54
CA LYS A 158 -21.54 15.21 12.78
C LYS A 158 -20.07 14.76 12.76
N PRO A 159 -19.13 15.64 13.13
CA PRO A 159 -17.74 15.26 13.31
C PRO A 159 -17.58 14.22 14.43
N THR A 160 -17.28 12.98 14.05
CA THR A 160 -17.21 11.82 14.94
C THR A 160 -15.87 11.12 14.77
N ALA A 161 -15.22 10.73 15.86
CA ALA A 161 -13.96 9.97 15.77
C ALA A 161 -14.19 8.61 15.09
N CYS A 162 -13.27 8.16 14.22
CA CYS A 162 -13.37 6.88 13.51
C CYS A 162 -13.70 5.72 14.45
N LYS A 163 -13.03 5.66 15.60
CA LYS A 163 -13.27 4.63 16.63
C LYS A 163 -14.70 4.67 17.19
N ALA A 164 -15.28 5.85 17.37
CA ALA A 164 -16.64 6.00 17.87
C ALA A 164 -17.68 5.61 16.81
N VAL A 165 -17.43 5.89 15.52
CA VAL A 165 -18.25 5.38 14.42
C VAL A 165 -18.22 3.85 14.45
N ALA A 166 -17.04 3.24 14.41
CA ALA A 166 -16.86 1.79 14.38
C ALA A 166 -17.53 1.08 15.56
N ALA A 167 -17.44 1.63 16.78
CA ALA A 167 -18.07 1.07 17.98
C ALA A 167 -19.61 1.12 17.93
N GLY A 168 -20.19 2.03 17.14
CA GLY A 168 -21.63 2.18 16.97
C GLY A 168 -22.22 1.34 15.83
N LEU A 169 -21.41 0.67 15.02
CA LEU A 169 -21.89 -0.10 13.88
C LEU A 169 -22.46 -1.46 14.29
N ALA A 170 -23.54 -1.85 13.63
CA ALA A 170 -24.11 -3.19 13.76
C ALA A 170 -23.36 -4.18 12.87
N PHE A 171 -22.54 -5.03 13.48
CA PHE A 171 -21.79 -6.06 12.76
C PHE A 171 -22.69 -7.22 12.35
N SER A 172 -22.58 -7.59 11.07
CA SER A 172 -23.24 -8.76 10.51
C SER A 172 -22.22 -9.88 10.30
N LYS A 173 -22.67 -11.12 10.50
CA LYS A 173 -21.86 -12.32 10.30
C LYS A 173 -21.83 -12.66 8.81
N THR A 174 -20.66 -12.64 8.19
CA THR A 174 -20.54 -12.66 6.72
C THR A 174 -20.15 -14.03 6.18
N ARG A 175 -18.97 -14.55 6.56
CA ARG A 175 -18.44 -15.82 6.06
C ARG A 175 -17.46 -16.46 7.02
N GLN A 176 -17.12 -17.72 6.78
CA GLN A 176 -15.99 -18.37 7.47
C GLN A 176 -14.67 -18.02 6.77
N VAL A 177 -13.63 -17.83 7.57
CA VAL A 177 -12.26 -17.58 7.11
C VAL A 177 -11.30 -18.49 7.88
N SER A 178 -10.21 -18.88 7.23
CA SER A 178 -9.11 -19.58 7.90
C SER A 178 -8.13 -18.54 8.46
N TYR A 179 -7.85 -18.60 9.76
CA TYR A 179 -6.86 -17.75 10.42
C TYR A 179 -5.99 -18.63 11.31
N HIS A 180 -4.67 -18.63 11.05
CA HIS A 180 -3.70 -19.54 11.67
C HIS A 180 -4.17 -21.01 11.68
N GLY A 181 -4.72 -21.48 10.56
CA GLY A 181 -5.17 -22.87 10.38
C GLY A 181 -6.47 -23.23 11.09
N LYS A 182 -7.15 -22.27 11.73
CA LYS A 182 -8.44 -22.48 12.40
C LYS A 182 -9.54 -21.72 11.67
N ALA A 183 -10.74 -22.29 11.65
CA ALA A 183 -11.91 -21.64 11.09
C ALA A 183 -12.48 -20.60 12.07
N TYR A 184 -12.63 -19.37 11.60
CA TYR A 184 -13.27 -18.27 12.32
C TYR A 184 -14.41 -17.69 11.49
N TRP A 185 -15.35 -17.02 12.15
CA TRP A 185 -16.38 -16.23 11.48
C TRP A 185 -15.91 -14.80 11.31
N GLN A 186 -15.97 -14.30 10.07
CA GLN A 186 -15.78 -12.90 9.75
C GLN A 186 -17.07 -12.14 10.04
N TRP A 187 -16.91 -10.96 10.64
CA TRP A 187 -17.98 -10.01 10.91
C TRP A 187 -17.64 -8.68 10.25
N VAL A 188 -18.59 -8.09 9.56
CA VAL A 188 -18.42 -6.83 8.81
C VAL A 188 -19.56 -5.89 9.14
N ALA A 189 -19.22 -4.61 9.26
CA ALA A 189 -20.15 -3.49 9.27
C ALA A 189 -19.57 -2.38 8.41
N GLU A 190 -20.43 -1.62 7.76
CA GLU A 190 -20.06 -0.56 6.83
C GLU A 190 -20.89 0.69 7.16
N ALA A 191 -20.29 1.86 6.96
CA ALA A 191 -20.96 3.14 7.08
C ALA A 191 -20.34 4.11 6.09
N GLU A 192 -21.19 4.90 5.44
CA GLU A 192 -20.75 6.02 4.63
C GLU A 192 -20.33 7.18 5.54
N VAL A 193 -19.15 7.75 5.26
CA VAL A 193 -18.57 8.86 6.00
C VAL A 193 -17.94 9.85 5.04
N THR A 194 -17.87 11.12 5.44
CA THR A 194 -17.17 12.16 4.67
C THR A 194 -15.84 12.55 5.34
N LEU A 195 -14.78 12.64 4.53
CA LEU A 195 -13.46 13.10 4.96
C LEU A 195 -13.34 14.63 4.86
N GLY A 196 -13.94 15.34 5.83
CA GLY A 196 -13.97 16.82 5.88
C GLY A 196 -12.70 17.50 6.39
N ARG A 197 -11.80 16.79 7.08
CA ARG A 197 -10.61 17.40 7.71
C ARG A 197 -9.62 17.97 6.66
N PRO A 198 -8.88 19.04 6.97
CA PRO A 198 -7.88 19.59 6.05
C PRO A 198 -6.73 18.61 5.84
N ALA A 199 -6.17 18.64 4.63
CA ALA A 199 -4.90 18.01 4.33
C ALA A 199 -3.80 18.69 5.15
N LYS A 200 -3.03 17.92 5.91
CA LYS A 200 -1.78 18.38 6.51
C LYS A 200 -0.62 17.96 5.60
N PRO A 201 0.47 18.76 5.52
CA PRO A 201 1.68 18.32 4.83
C PRO A 201 2.13 16.96 5.36
N SER A 202 2.51 16.04 4.48
CA SER A 202 3.34 14.89 4.86
C SER A 202 4.73 15.42 5.20
N HIS A 203 5.24 15.07 6.39
CA HIS A 203 6.63 15.28 6.76
C HIS A 203 7.46 14.08 6.28
#